data_AF-A0A519K326-F1
#
_entry.id   AF-A0A519K326-F1
#
_cell.length_a   1.000
_cell.length_b   1.000
_cell.length_c   1.000
_cell.angle_alpha   90.00
_cell.angle_beta   90.00
_cell.angle_gamma   90.00
#
_symmetry.space_group_name_H-M   'P 1'
#
loop_
_entity.id
_entity.type
_entity.pdbx_description
1 polymer ?
#
loop_
_entity_poly.entity_id
_entity_poly.type
_entity_poly.pdbx_seq_one_letter_code
_entity_poly.pdbx_strand_id
1 'polypeptide(L)'
;QAINISLENQLTFNTQRKSFWGLNLERKFSDHLTVGATVVNYTERPLTQKVNYGQEAVSNTMAGFNMMYNNELPFLTRLTDKIPFINTEAPSNLNFKAEGAYLIPGQSKGINDQSYIDDFEQTTSKISLKEPGMWSLASRPEKNRDDPAVFPQTVNNNDQRSGDGRGLLSWYTIDPRFYGVGGNAPNGINAAALSNFASRRVQMRELYNNRDYVAGEQTLLNTFDITYYPEQRGPYNVNPTTETASQRWAGLMRPISVTNFVTSNIDYVEFWLQDPHADGNDLGNDPKLLLQLGNVSEDVLKDGKLQYENGLPTPSVPSNTSETNWGTQPNQFPILYAFSTEGDERGQQDLGYDGLSGTQEQAKFGVDFVNPVTNELDPASDNFVFYLSDQFQGDLASSLTERYKYFRGPEGNSAANSLEVATQTPDAEDVNRDYNLDQTENYNQYTIDLAPASLTLGNNKIVDVKEVDVKFENGQSKKVKWYLFRIPVANYDGVG
;
A
#
# COMPACT_ATOMS: atom_id res chain seq x y z
N GLN A 1 -17.50 -52.24 8.02
CA GLN A 1 -18.11 -51.46 6.93
C GLN A 1 -18.06 -50.01 7.32
N ALA A 2 -17.60 -49.14 6.43
CA ALA A 2 -17.70 -47.70 6.64
C ALA A 2 -19.18 -47.29 6.49
N ILE A 3 -19.71 -46.53 7.44
CA ILE A 3 -21.04 -45.94 7.33
C ILE A 3 -20.86 -44.60 6.61
N ASN A 4 -21.44 -44.48 5.42
CA ASN A 4 -21.44 -43.22 4.67
C ASN A 4 -22.74 -42.48 4.99
N ILE A 5 -22.62 -41.24 5.46
CA ILE A 5 -23.75 -40.38 5.81
C ILE A 5 -23.73 -39.18 4.87
N SER A 6 -24.72 -39.08 3.99
CA SER A 6 -24.91 -37.91 3.14
C SER A 6 -25.75 -36.87 3.90
N LEU A 7 -25.23 -35.65 4.02
CA LEU A 7 -25.91 -34.53 4.67
C LEU A 7 -26.17 -33.44 3.62
N GLU A 8 -27.40 -32.95 3.57
CA GLU A 8 -27.72 -31.73 2.82
C GLU A 8 -27.50 -30.52 3.73
N ASN A 9 -26.42 -29.78 3.50
CA ASN A 9 -26.06 -28.62 4.29
C ASN A 9 -26.47 -27.32 3.59
N GLN A 10 -27.44 -26.61 4.15
CA GLN A 10 -27.91 -25.31 3.65
C GLN A 10 -27.04 -24.12 4.09
N LEU A 11 -26.00 -24.34 4.90
CA LEU A 11 -25.15 -23.27 5.46
C LEU A 11 -24.08 -22.72 4.51
N THR A 12 -24.08 -23.14 3.24
CA THR A 12 -23.08 -22.65 2.28
C THR A 12 -23.60 -21.37 1.64
N PHE A 13 -22.93 -20.24 1.89
CA PHE A 13 -23.03 -19.01 1.08
C PHE A 13 -22.45 -19.29 -0.33
N ASN A 14 -23.10 -20.18 -1.08
CA ASN A 14 -22.73 -20.45 -2.45
C ASN A 14 -23.47 -19.46 -3.34
N THR A 15 -22.71 -18.60 -4.01
CA THR A 15 -23.19 -17.54 -4.88
C THR A 15 -23.65 -18.05 -6.25
N GLN A 16 -23.35 -19.33 -6.57
CA GLN A 16 -23.80 -19.96 -7.81
C GLN A 16 -25.30 -20.28 -7.74
N ARG A 17 -26.04 -19.83 -8.75
CA ARG A 17 -27.49 -20.12 -8.84
C ARG A 17 -27.69 -21.56 -9.32
N LYS A 18 -28.34 -22.37 -8.49
CA LYS A 18 -28.71 -23.76 -8.80
C LYS A 18 -30.19 -23.82 -9.20
N SER A 19 -30.50 -24.61 -10.22
CA SER A 19 -31.87 -24.87 -10.69
C SER A 19 -32.10 -26.36 -10.77
N PHE A 20 -33.13 -26.85 -10.10
CA PHE A 20 -33.54 -28.24 -10.13
C PHE A 20 -34.97 -28.31 -10.69
N TRP A 21 -35.10 -28.84 -11.90
CA TRP A 21 -36.38 -29.02 -12.57
C TRP A 21 -36.61 -30.51 -12.74
N GLY A 22 -37.82 -30.99 -12.48
CA GLY A 22 -38.10 -32.40 -12.63
C GLY A 22 -39.57 -32.68 -12.85
N LEU A 23 -39.82 -33.80 -13.51
CA LEU A 23 -41.13 -34.40 -13.65
C LEU A 23 -41.03 -35.85 -13.16
N ASN A 24 -41.90 -36.21 -12.22
CA ASN A 24 -42.08 -37.59 -11.81
C ASN A 24 -43.48 -38.04 -12.18
N LEU A 25 -43.59 -39.06 -13.02
CA LEU A 25 -44.85 -39.68 -13.39
C LEU A 25 -44.95 -41.04 -12.71
N GLU A 26 -45.89 -41.17 -11.79
CA GLU A 26 -46.17 -42.41 -11.09
C GLU A 26 -47.54 -42.94 -11.50
N ARG A 27 -47.62 -44.22 -11.81
CA ARG A 27 -48.88 -44.90 -12.11
C ARG A 27 -49.03 -46.17 -11.29
N LYS A 28 -50.15 -46.24 -10.58
CA LYS A 28 -50.61 -47.46 -9.92
C LYS A 28 -51.38 -48.30 -10.94
N PHE A 29 -50.83 -49.47 -11.28
CA PHE A 29 -51.47 -50.41 -12.19
C PHE A 29 -52.37 -51.39 -11.44
N SER A 30 -52.12 -51.61 -10.14
CA SER A 30 -52.98 -52.31 -9.21
C SER A 30 -52.70 -51.82 -7.78
N ASP A 31 -53.46 -52.31 -6.80
CA ASP A 31 -53.21 -52.04 -5.37
C ASP A 31 -51.82 -52.51 -4.90
N HIS A 32 -51.20 -53.40 -5.69
CA HIS A 32 -49.95 -54.09 -5.36
C HIS A 32 -48.78 -53.68 -6.27
N LEU A 33 -49.03 -53.04 -7.42
CA LEU A 33 -48.00 -52.68 -8.40
C LEU A 33 -48.05 -51.19 -8.74
N THR A 34 -46.94 -50.52 -8.45
CA THR A 34 -46.69 -49.13 -8.82
C THR A 34 -45.46 -49.06 -9.71
N VAL A 35 -45.56 -48.32 -10.80
CA VAL A 35 -44.45 -48.05 -11.72
C VAL A 35 -44.35 -46.55 -11.91
N GLY A 36 -43.13 -46.02 -11.85
CA GLY A 36 -42.85 -44.62 -12.09
C GLY A 36 -41.69 -44.41 -13.05
N ALA A 37 -41.70 -43.22 -13.64
CA ALA A 37 -40.62 -42.70 -14.45
C ALA A 37 -40.35 -41.27 -14.01
N THR A 38 -39.07 -40.95 -13.78
CA THR A 38 -38.64 -39.64 -13.31
C THR A 38 -37.66 -39.06 -14.30
N VAL A 39 -37.81 -37.80 -14.67
CA VAL A 39 -36.78 -37.05 -15.40
C VAL A 39 -36.49 -35.81 -14.61
N VAL A 40 -35.22 -35.61 -14.24
CA VAL A 40 -34.76 -34.42 -13.53
C VAL A 40 -33.60 -33.79 -14.26
N ASN A 41 -33.59 -32.47 -14.33
CA ASN A 41 -32.49 -31.66 -14.82
C ASN A 41 -31.99 -30.79 -13.66
N TYR A 42 -30.70 -30.96 -13.34
CA TYR A 42 -29.98 -30.14 -12.39
C TYR A 42 -28.99 -29.28 -13.13
N THR A 43 -29.15 -27.96 -13.07
CA THR A 43 -28.27 -27.00 -13.74
C THR A 43 -27.74 -25.98 -12.77
N GLU A 44 -26.44 -25.75 -12.82
CA GLU A 44 -25.73 -24.69 -12.13
C GLU A 44 -25.37 -23.58 -13.12
N ARG A 45 -25.51 -22.32 -12.68
CA ARG A 45 -25.08 -21.16 -13.46
C ARG A 45 -23.86 -20.52 -12.79
N PRO A 46 -22.72 -20.43 -13.48
CA PRO A 46 -21.53 -19.79 -12.93
C PRO A 46 -21.74 -18.27 -12.86
N LEU A 47 -21.00 -17.61 -11.97
CA LEU A 47 -21.00 -16.14 -11.87
C LEU A 47 -20.27 -15.48 -13.04
N THR A 48 -19.17 -16.09 -13.48
CA THR A 48 -18.29 -15.64 -14.54
C THR A 48 -18.19 -16.70 -15.63
N GLN A 49 -17.82 -16.31 -16.85
CA GLN A 49 -17.60 -17.27 -17.94
C GLN A 49 -16.27 -18.01 -17.79
N LYS A 50 -15.25 -17.36 -17.20
CA LYS A 50 -14.02 -18.02 -16.75
C LYS A 50 -14.31 -18.75 -15.45
N VAL A 51 -14.11 -20.06 -15.44
CA VAL A 51 -14.24 -20.93 -14.26
C VAL A 51 -12.97 -21.75 -14.07
N ASN A 52 -12.53 -21.87 -12.82
CA ASN A 52 -11.35 -22.63 -12.47
C ASN A 52 -11.66 -24.13 -12.37
N TYR A 53 -10.63 -24.93 -12.53
CA TYR A 53 -10.71 -26.38 -12.42
C TYR A 53 -11.29 -26.81 -11.05
N GLY A 54 -12.29 -27.69 -11.07
CA GLY A 54 -13.02 -28.15 -9.88
C GLY A 54 -14.18 -27.25 -9.45
N GLN A 55 -14.40 -26.12 -10.11
CA GLN A 55 -15.55 -25.22 -9.89
C GLN A 55 -16.48 -25.16 -11.12
N GLU A 56 -16.39 -26.13 -12.02
CA GLU A 56 -17.19 -26.16 -13.24
C GLU A 56 -18.68 -26.34 -12.94
N ALA A 57 -19.50 -25.49 -13.54
CA ALA A 57 -20.94 -25.57 -13.41
C ALA A 57 -21.51 -26.70 -14.28
N VAL A 58 -22.24 -27.62 -13.66
CA VAL A 58 -22.83 -28.78 -14.36
C VAL A 58 -24.25 -28.50 -14.87
N SER A 59 -24.66 -29.22 -15.91
CA SER A 59 -26.04 -29.31 -16.38
C SER A 59 -26.39 -30.77 -16.65
N ASN A 60 -26.70 -31.49 -15.58
CA ASN A 60 -26.92 -32.93 -15.62
C ASN A 60 -28.41 -33.25 -15.75
N THR A 61 -28.75 -34.18 -16.63
CA THR A 61 -30.11 -34.71 -16.75
C THR A 61 -30.13 -36.17 -16.34
N MET A 62 -30.95 -36.54 -15.37
CA MET A 62 -31.13 -37.92 -14.94
C MET A 62 -32.53 -38.41 -15.34
N ALA A 63 -32.58 -39.54 -16.03
CA ALA A 63 -33.81 -40.26 -16.32
C ALA A 63 -33.83 -41.56 -15.50
N GLY A 64 -34.87 -41.74 -14.71
CA GLY A 64 -35.06 -42.85 -13.79
C GLY A 64 -36.34 -43.62 -14.10
N PHE A 65 -36.30 -44.91 -13.76
CA PHE A 65 -37.43 -45.82 -13.74
C PHE A 65 -37.46 -46.50 -12.37
N ASN A 66 -38.64 -46.55 -11.76
CA ASN A 66 -38.84 -47.25 -10.50
C ASN A 66 -40.06 -48.16 -10.57
N MET A 67 -39.93 -49.35 -10.01
CA MET A 67 -40.99 -50.35 -9.90
C MET A 67 -41.08 -50.82 -8.46
N MET A 68 -42.27 -50.75 -7.89
CA MET A 68 -42.56 -51.25 -6.56
C MET A 68 -43.71 -52.25 -6.63
N TYR A 69 -43.45 -53.47 -6.18
CA TYR A 69 -44.43 -54.53 -6.05
C TYR A 69 -44.52 -54.95 -4.59
N ASN A 70 -45.70 -54.80 -3.98
CA ASN A 70 -45.95 -55.20 -2.60
C ASN A 70 -47.18 -56.09 -2.54
N ASN A 71 -47.00 -57.34 -2.14
CA ASN A 71 -48.11 -58.28 -2.03
C ASN A 71 -47.92 -59.24 -0.85
N GLU A 72 -49.04 -59.67 -0.27
CA GLU A 72 -49.05 -60.71 0.75
C GLU A 72 -48.77 -62.07 0.10
N LEU A 73 -47.95 -62.88 0.76
CA LEU A 73 -47.69 -64.26 0.37
C LEU A 73 -48.18 -65.23 1.45
N PRO A 74 -49.49 -65.53 1.51
CA PRO A 74 -50.06 -66.45 2.51
C PRO A 74 -49.48 -67.86 2.45
N PHE A 75 -48.85 -68.25 1.34
CA PHE A 75 -48.12 -69.51 1.24
C PHE A 75 -46.87 -69.52 2.15
N LEU A 76 -46.13 -68.41 2.24
CA LEU A 76 -44.96 -68.31 3.12
C LEU A 76 -45.35 -68.30 4.59
N THR A 77 -46.46 -67.63 4.95
CA THR A 77 -47.02 -67.71 6.31
C THR A 77 -47.33 -69.16 6.67
N ARG A 78 -48.08 -69.86 5.80
CA ARG A 78 -48.43 -71.27 6.01
C ARG A 78 -47.24 -72.24 5.98
N LEU A 79 -46.17 -71.91 5.24
CA LEU A 79 -44.94 -72.69 5.24
C LEU A 79 -44.19 -72.52 6.56
N THR A 80 -44.17 -71.30 7.10
CA THR A 80 -43.53 -70.96 8.37
C THR A 80 -44.25 -71.62 9.55
N ASP A 81 -45.59 -71.69 9.50
CA ASP A 81 -46.42 -72.40 10.50
C ASP A 81 -46.21 -73.93 10.51
N LYS A 82 -45.55 -74.50 9.50
CA LYS A 82 -45.18 -75.92 9.49
C LYS A 82 -43.85 -76.21 10.18
N ILE A 83 -43.12 -75.18 10.62
CA ILE A 83 -41.88 -75.35 11.38
C ILE A 83 -42.27 -75.72 12.82
N PRO A 84 -41.83 -76.88 13.35
CA PRO A 84 -42.17 -77.30 14.71
C PRO A 84 -41.82 -76.21 15.73
N PHE A 85 -42.71 -75.95 16.68
CA PHE A 85 -42.58 -74.95 17.76
C PHE A 85 -42.75 -73.47 17.36
N ILE A 86 -43.17 -73.15 16.13
CA ILE A 86 -43.46 -71.77 15.67
C ILE A 86 -44.93 -71.68 15.21
N ASN A 87 -45.70 -70.74 15.77
CA ASN A 87 -47.06 -70.39 15.32
C ASN A 87 -47.08 -68.90 14.96
N THR A 88 -47.33 -68.55 13.69
CA THR A 88 -47.26 -67.17 13.21
C THR A 88 -48.57 -66.75 12.56
N GLU A 89 -49.35 -65.89 13.23
CA GLU A 89 -50.58 -65.30 12.66
C GLU A 89 -50.31 -64.04 11.81
N ALA A 90 -49.07 -63.51 11.84
CA ALA A 90 -48.71 -62.32 11.10
C ALA A 90 -48.54 -62.62 9.59
N PRO A 91 -49.14 -61.81 8.69
CA PRO A 91 -49.03 -62.02 7.25
C PRO A 91 -47.58 -61.80 6.77
N SER A 92 -47.10 -62.72 5.92
CA SER A 92 -45.81 -62.56 5.24
C SER A 92 -45.98 -61.66 4.02
N ASN A 93 -45.15 -60.63 3.91
CA ASN A 93 -45.17 -59.67 2.80
C ASN A 93 -43.95 -59.83 1.91
N LEU A 94 -44.18 -59.82 0.59
CA LEU A 94 -43.12 -59.65 -0.39
C LEU A 94 -43.11 -58.19 -0.85
N ASN A 95 -42.05 -57.49 -0.50
CA ASN A 95 -41.78 -56.15 -1.01
C ASN A 95 -40.59 -56.23 -1.99
N PHE A 96 -40.89 -56.03 -3.26
CA PHE A 96 -39.91 -55.96 -4.32
C PHE A 96 -39.82 -54.53 -4.84
N LYS A 97 -38.61 -53.96 -4.79
CA LYS A 97 -38.30 -52.65 -5.35
C LYS A 97 -37.17 -52.78 -6.34
N ALA A 98 -37.37 -52.23 -7.53
CA ALA A 98 -36.35 -52.12 -8.55
C ALA A 98 -36.28 -50.68 -9.03
N GLU A 99 -35.08 -50.14 -9.09
CA GLU A 99 -34.80 -48.78 -9.56
C GLU A 99 -33.67 -48.84 -10.58
N GLY A 100 -33.80 -48.08 -11.66
CA GLY A 100 -32.76 -47.88 -12.65
C GLY A 100 -32.71 -46.40 -13.00
N ALA A 101 -31.51 -45.84 -13.07
CA ALA A 101 -31.32 -44.45 -13.45
C ALA A 101 -30.18 -44.33 -14.46
N TYR A 102 -30.35 -43.44 -15.42
CA TYR A 102 -29.35 -43.08 -16.41
C TYR A 102 -29.05 -41.58 -16.29
N LEU A 103 -27.77 -41.26 -16.06
CA LEU A 103 -27.28 -39.89 -15.98
C LEU A 103 -26.71 -39.48 -17.33
N ILE A 104 -27.26 -38.41 -17.89
CA ILE A 104 -26.71 -37.70 -19.05
C ILE A 104 -25.95 -36.50 -18.49
N PRO A 105 -24.61 -36.58 -18.37
CA PRO A 105 -23.82 -35.45 -17.94
C PRO A 105 -23.83 -34.37 -19.01
N GLY A 106 -23.95 -33.12 -18.59
CA GLY A 106 -23.90 -31.97 -19.48
C GLY A 106 -23.20 -30.80 -18.82
N GLN A 107 -22.79 -29.84 -19.63
CA GLN A 107 -22.10 -28.63 -19.16
C GLN A 107 -23.01 -27.42 -19.28
N SER A 108 -22.86 -26.48 -18.35
CA SER A 108 -23.61 -25.23 -18.39
C SER A 108 -23.17 -24.41 -19.61
N LYS A 109 -24.10 -23.88 -20.42
CA LYS A 109 -23.75 -23.04 -21.59
C LYS A 109 -22.99 -21.75 -21.22
N GLY A 110 -22.93 -21.40 -19.93
CA GLY A 110 -22.21 -20.23 -19.44
C GLY A 110 -20.67 -20.38 -19.40
N ILE A 111 -20.11 -21.60 -19.53
CA ILE A 111 -18.67 -21.85 -19.41
C ILE A 111 -17.95 -22.10 -20.75
N ASN A 112 -18.65 -22.02 -21.89
CA ASN A 112 -18.08 -22.19 -23.25
C ASN A 112 -17.13 -23.40 -23.41
N ASP A 113 -17.42 -24.51 -22.72
CA ASP A 113 -16.62 -25.74 -22.70
C ASP A 113 -15.14 -25.54 -22.30
N GLN A 114 -14.83 -24.53 -21.49
CA GLN A 114 -13.48 -24.23 -20.99
C GLN A 114 -13.42 -24.34 -19.47
N SER A 115 -12.31 -24.89 -18.98
CA SER A 115 -11.92 -24.91 -17.57
C SER A 115 -10.46 -24.49 -17.45
N TYR A 116 -10.19 -23.55 -16.55
CA TYR A 116 -8.86 -22.96 -16.38
C TYR A 116 -8.14 -23.69 -15.23
N ILE A 117 -7.01 -24.32 -15.55
CA ILE A 117 -6.12 -24.91 -14.53
C ILE A 117 -5.39 -23.79 -13.78
N ASP A 118 -4.98 -22.75 -14.51
CA ASP A 118 -4.46 -21.49 -14.00
C ASP A 118 -4.81 -20.39 -15.01
N ASP A 119 -5.35 -19.28 -14.52
CA ASP A 119 -5.71 -18.12 -15.34
C ASP A 119 -4.72 -16.95 -15.18
N PHE A 120 -3.71 -17.12 -14.33
CA PHE A 120 -2.73 -16.11 -13.92
C PHE A 120 -3.32 -14.83 -13.31
N GLU A 121 -4.63 -14.72 -13.09
CA GLU A 121 -5.29 -13.47 -12.65
C GLU A 121 -4.89 -13.12 -11.21
N GLN A 122 -4.55 -14.12 -10.39
CA GLN A 122 -4.11 -13.94 -8.99
C GLN A 122 -2.60 -14.14 -8.79
N THR A 123 -1.81 -14.16 -9.87
CA THR A 123 -0.37 -14.42 -9.76
C THR A 123 0.44 -13.22 -9.32
N THR A 124 -0.17 -12.03 -9.32
CA THR A 124 0.46 -10.81 -8.83
C THR A 124 -0.18 -10.35 -7.53
N SER A 125 0.62 -10.23 -6.48
CA SER A 125 0.28 -9.51 -5.25
C SER A 125 1.02 -8.18 -5.24
N LYS A 126 0.38 -7.11 -4.76
CA LYS A 126 0.96 -5.76 -4.70
C LYS A 126 0.98 -5.29 -3.26
N ILE A 127 2.14 -4.82 -2.81
CA ILE A 127 2.30 -4.11 -1.55
C ILE A 127 2.41 -2.63 -1.88
N SER A 128 1.48 -1.82 -1.39
CA SER A 128 1.52 -0.37 -1.64
C SER A 128 2.67 0.27 -0.87
N LEU A 129 3.40 1.17 -1.53
CA LEU A 129 4.45 1.99 -0.94
C LEU A 129 4.16 3.49 -1.00
N LYS A 130 2.91 3.87 -1.28
CA LYS A 130 2.54 5.25 -1.64
C LYS A 130 2.14 6.11 -0.45
N GLU A 131 2.01 5.52 0.73
CA GLU A 131 1.47 6.14 1.93
C GLU A 131 2.51 7.11 2.52
N PRO A 132 2.35 8.45 2.40
CA PRO A 132 3.39 9.39 2.77
C PRO A 132 3.77 9.35 4.26
N GLY A 133 2.81 9.02 5.14
CA GLY A 133 3.03 8.92 6.58
C GLY A 133 3.81 7.69 7.03
N MET A 134 4.10 6.75 6.13
CA MET A 134 4.98 5.60 6.40
C MET A 134 6.45 5.90 6.06
N TRP A 135 6.74 7.07 5.49
CA TRP A 135 8.08 7.51 5.12
C TRP A 135 8.59 8.56 6.11
N SER A 136 9.86 8.43 6.48
CA SER A 136 10.62 9.36 7.32
C SER A 136 11.82 9.93 6.56
N LEU A 137 12.47 10.93 7.14
CA LEU A 137 13.74 11.46 6.63
C LEU A 137 14.79 10.33 6.59
N ALA A 138 15.53 10.20 5.48
CA ALA A 138 16.57 9.18 5.40
C ALA A 138 17.87 9.59 6.09
N SER A 139 18.54 8.59 6.67
CA SER A 139 19.97 8.68 6.96
C SER A 139 20.76 8.86 5.66
N ARG A 140 22.00 9.31 5.80
CA ARG A 140 22.88 9.47 4.66
C ARG A 140 23.31 8.09 4.13
N PRO A 141 23.16 7.81 2.83
CA PRO A 141 23.55 6.51 2.26
C PRO A 141 25.08 6.38 2.16
N GLU A 142 25.72 5.90 3.23
CA GLU A 142 27.18 5.92 3.38
C GLU A 142 27.90 5.00 2.37
N LYS A 143 27.22 3.93 1.95
CA LYS A 143 27.75 2.97 0.97
C LYS A 143 27.65 3.42 -0.48
N ASN A 144 27.05 4.58 -0.77
CA ASN A 144 27.04 5.12 -2.12
C ASN A 144 28.41 5.72 -2.46
N ARG A 145 29.24 4.95 -3.17
CA ARG A 145 30.62 5.29 -3.51
C ARG A 145 30.79 5.94 -4.88
N ASP A 146 29.77 5.83 -5.72
CA ASP A 146 29.86 6.22 -7.14
C ASP A 146 29.79 7.74 -7.32
N ASP A 147 29.24 8.48 -6.35
CA ASP A 147 29.10 9.94 -6.35
C ASP A 147 29.82 10.58 -5.15
N PRO A 148 31.17 10.59 -5.09
CA PRO A 148 31.93 11.10 -3.93
C PRO A 148 31.79 12.60 -3.70
N ALA A 149 31.33 13.35 -4.71
CA ALA A 149 31.01 14.78 -4.61
C ALA A 149 29.74 15.05 -3.77
N VAL A 150 28.85 14.06 -3.72
CA VAL A 150 27.58 14.12 -2.98
C VAL A 150 27.68 13.34 -1.67
N PHE A 151 28.41 12.22 -1.67
CA PHE A 151 28.57 11.33 -0.52
C PHE A 151 30.05 11.23 -0.10
N PRO A 152 30.57 12.19 0.71
CA PRO A 152 31.97 12.18 1.15
C PRO A 152 32.34 10.95 2.03
N GLN A 153 33.35 10.19 1.60
CA GLN A 153 33.67 8.87 2.18
C GLN A 153 34.36 8.88 3.55
N THR A 154 34.71 10.05 4.11
CA THR A 154 35.57 10.18 5.30
C THR A 154 34.90 10.86 6.49
N VAL A 155 33.58 10.74 6.60
CA VAL A 155 32.85 11.33 7.73
C VAL A 155 32.82 10.32 8.88
N ASN A 156 33.29 10.75 10.05
CA ASN A 156 33.31 9.92 11.25
C ASN A 156 31.96 9.97 11.96
N ASN A 157 31.71 9.00 12.83
CA ASN A 157 30.58 9.06 13.75
C ASN A 157 30.65 10.31 14.64
N ASN A 158 29.50 10.92 14.93
CA ASN A 158 29.34 12.14 15.70
C ASN A 158 30.06 13.36 15.07
N ASP A 159 29.97 13.50 13.74
CA ASP A 159 30.55 14.61 12.98
C ASP A 159 29.46 15.32 12.18
N GLN A 160 29.31 16.63 12.37
CA GLN A 160 28.26 17.44 11.73
C GLN A 160 28.34 17.41 10.20
N ARG A 161 29.52 17.11 9.64
CA ARG A 161 29.72 16.94 8.19
C ARG A 161 28.94 15.77 7.59
N SER A 162 28.29 14.92 8.40
CA SER A 162 27.41 13.88 7.87
C SER A 162 26.10 14.46 7.32
N GLY A 163 25.69 15.65 7.77
CA GLY A 163 24.53 16.38 7.26
C GLY A 163 24.82 17.28 6.06
N ASP A 164 26.10 17.56 5.77
CA ASP A 164 26.52 18.34 4.60
C ASP A 164 25.93 17.73 3.32
N GLY A 165 25.53 18.60 2.40
CA GLY A 165 24.90 18.24 1.13
C GLY A 165 23.43 17.82 1.27
N ARG A 166 22.84 17.72 2.47
CA ARG A 166 21.40 17.41 2.55
C ARG A 166 20.59 18.63 2.09
N GLY A 167 19.86 18.47 1.00
CA GLY A 167 18.95 19.46 0.41
C GLY A 167 17.53 19.30 0.93
N LEU A 168 16.72 20.34 0.75
CA LEU A 168 15.34 20.34 1.21
C LEU A 168 14.47 19.43 0.35
N LEU A 169 13.68 18.58 1.00
CA LEU A 169 12.79 17.60 0.39
C LEU A 169 11.49 17.57 1.16
N SER A 170 10.37 17.49 0.44
CA SER A 170 9.06 17.26 1.03
C SER A 170 8.31 16.18 0.26
N TRP A 171 7.54 15.35 0.98
CA TRP A 171 6.74 14.27 0.41
C TRP A 171 5.33 14.26 0.98
N TYR A 172 4.31 14.14 0.12
CA TYR A 172 2.93 14.33 0.53
C TYR A 172 1.93 13.72 -0.47
N THR A 173 0.66 13.77 -0.09
CA THR A 173 -0.47 13.66 -1.02
C THR A 173 -1.23 14.97 -0.92
N ILE A 174 -1.55 15.57 -2.07
CA ILE A 174 -2.22 16.87 -2.10
C ILE A 174 -3.60 16.81 -1.46
N ASP A 175 -3.86 17.71 -0.51
CA ASP A 175 -5.14 17.82 0.19
C ASP A 175 -6.25 18.30 -0.77
N PRO A 176 -7.42 17.63 -0.81
CA PRO A 176 -8.54 18.05 -1.65
C PRO A 176 -9.03 19.48 -1.42
N ARG A 177 -8.76 20.08 -0.26
CA ARG A 177 -9.14 21.46 0.08
C ARG A 177 -8.50 22.49 -0.84
N PHE A 178 -7.32 22.22 -1.41
CA PHE A 178 -6.72 23.07 -2.45
C PHE A 178 -7.63 23.25 -3.67
N TYR A 179 -8.51 22.28 -3.94
CA TYR A 179 -9.43 22.26 -5.07
C TYR A 179 -10.89 22.55 -4.65
N GLY A 180 -11.09 23.10 -3.44
CA GLY A 180 -12.42 23.44 -2.92
C GLY A 180 -13.29 22.25 -2.50
N VAL A 181 -12.67 21.09 -2.27
CA VAL A 181 -13.38 19.88 -1.80
C VAL A 181 -13.14 19.70 -0.31
N GLY A 182 -14.22 19.70 0.49
CA GLY A 182 -14.13 19.48 1.95
C GLY A 182 -13.66 20.69 2.75
N GLY A 183 -13.56 21.87 2.12
CA GLY A 183 -13.15 23.13 2.77
C GLY A 183 -12.80 24.20 1.75
N ASN A 184 -12.40 25.37 2.25
CA ASN A 184 -11.90 26.46 1.41
C ASN A 184 -10.41 26.24 1.11
N ALA A 185 -9.98 26.59 -0.10
CA ALA A 185 -8.57 26.70 -0.42
C ALA A 185 -7.93 27.85 0.39
N PRO A 186 -6.65 27.74 0.79
CA PRO A 186 -5.97 28.77 1.55
C PRO A 186 -5.70 30.00 0.67
N ASN A 187 -5.30 31.12 1.30
CA ASN A 187 -5.00 32.38 0.61
C ASN A 187 -4.00 32.19 -0.54
N GLY A 188 -4.13 32.95 -1.64
CA GLY A 188 -3.19 32.89 -2.76
C GLY A 188 -3.37 31.71 -3.72
N ILE A 189 -4.07 30.64 -3.34
CA ILE A 189 -4.39 29.51 -4.23
C ILE A 189 -5.57 29.86 -5.12
N ASN A 190 -5.37 29.74 -6.43
CA ASN A 190 -6.39 29.98 -7.45
C ASN A 190 -6.25 28.98 -8.60
N ALA A 191 -7.17 29.01 -9.56
CA ALA A 191 -7.15 28.09 -10.70
C ALA A 191 -5.84 28.14 -11.50
N ALA A 192 -5.19 29.31 -11.62
CA ALA A 192 -3.90 29.42 -12.30
C ALA A 192 -2.77 28.75 -11.51
N ALA A 193 -2.73 28.92 -10.18
CA ALA A 193 -1.77 28.28 -9.29
C ALA A 193 -1.85 26.73 -9.35
N LEU A 194 -3.05 26.19 -9.58
CA LEU A 194 -3.29 24.74 -9.70
C LEU A 194 -3.11 24.21 -11.13
N SER A 195 -2.87 25.08 -12.11
CA SER A 195 -2.80 24.71 -13.54
C SER A 195 -1.37 24.39 -13.99
N ASN A 196 -0.74 23.46 -13.30
CA ASN A 196 0.55 22.87 -13.65
C ASN A 196 0.51 21.35 -13.38
N PHE A 197 1.46 20.60 -13.91
CA PHE A 197 1.45 19.13 -13.78
C PHE A 197 1.80 18.66 -12.36
N ALA A 198 2.62 19.40 -11.62
CA ALA A 198 2.97 19.12 -10.22
C ALA A 198 1.81 19.33 -9.22
N SER A 199 0.85 20.21 -9.53
CA SER A 199 -0.19 20.67 -8.58
C SER A 199 -1.61 20.28 -8.99
N ARG A 200 -1.78 19.49 -10.05
CA ARG A 200 -3.10 19.07 -10.53
C ARG A 200 -3.56 17.76 -9.89
N ARG A 201 -4.86 17.50 -9.95
CA ARG A 201 -5.42 16.18 -9.62
C ARG A 201 -5.21 15.22 -10.80
N VAL A 202 -4.77 14.00 -10.51
CA VAL A 202 -4.58 12.95 -11.52
C VAL A 202 -5.83 12.09 -11.63
N GLN A 203 -6.36 11.94 -12.84
CA GLN A 203 -7.51 11.09 -13.08
C GLN A 203 -7.09 9.63 -13.27
N MET A 204 -7.90 8.71 -12.74
CA MET A 204 -7.65 7.28 -12.88
C MET A 204 -7.59 6.82 -14.34
N ARG A 205 -8.34 7.50 -15.23
CA ARG A 205 -8.39 7.20 -16.67
C ARG A 205 -7.10 7.57 -17.42
N GLU A 206 -6.24 8.40 -16.84
CA GLU A 206 -4.92 8.68 -17.42
C GLU A 206 -4.02 7.44 -17.38
N LEU A 207 -4.10 6.66 -16.29
CA LEU A 207 -3.25 5.47 -16.08
C LEU A 207 -3.98 4.15 -16.39
N TYR A 208 -5.27 4.05 -16.10
CA TYR A 208 -6.07 2.83 -16.22
C TYR A 208 -7.24 3.02 -17.18
N ASN A 209 -6.93 3.22 -18.46
CA ASN A 209 -7.90 3.49 -19.53
C ASN A 209 -8.76 2.28 -19.95
N ASN A 210 -8.36 1.06 -19.61
CA ASN A 210 -9.05 -0.18 -20.01
C ASN A 210 -9.90 -0.79 -18.88
N ARG A 211 -10.25 -0.02 -17.85
CA ARG A 211 -11.09 -0.47 -16.74
C ARG A 211 -12.46 0.20 -16.82
N ASP A 212 -13.52 -0.59 -16.73
CA ASP A 212 -14.88 -0.08 -16.58
C ASP A 212 -15.06 0.54 -15.20
N TYR A 213 -15.58 1.76 -15.14
CA TYR A 213 -15.82 2.48 -13.90
C TYR A 213 -17.23 2.21 -13.40
N VAL A 214 -17.35 1.87 -12.13
CA VAL A 214 -18.66 1.74 -11.48
C VAL A 214 -19.08 3.12 -10.97
N ALA A 215 -20.35 3.48 -11.17
CA ALA A 215 -20.88 4.75 -10.66
C ALA A 215 -20.69 4.83 -9.13
N GLY A 216 -20.05 5.89 -8.65
CA GLY A 216 -19.73 6.10 -7.23
C GLY A 216 -18.29 5.76 -6.83
N GLU A 217 -17.47 5.16 -7.71
CA GLU A 217 -16.03 5.01 -7.45
C GLU A 217 -15.30 6.37 -7.52
N GLN A 218 -14.25 6.52 -6.70
CA GLN A 218 -13.37 7.68 -6.75
C GLN A 218 -12.60 7.68 -8.08
N THR A 219 -12.86 8.66 -8.93
CA THR A 219 -12.24 8.78 -10.27
C THR A 219 -10.86 9.43 -10.24
N LEU A 220 -10.42 9.92 -9.08
CA LEU A 220 -9.17 10.63 -8.88
C LEU A 220 -8.20 9.76 -8.08
N LEU A 221 -6.97 9.69 -8.56
CA LEU A 221 -5.91 8.96 -7.89
C LEU A 221 -5.23 9.86 -6.85
N ASN A 222 -4.96 9.29 -5.68
CA ASN A 222 -4.03 9.89 -4.74
C ASN A 222 -2.61 9.59 -5.21
N THR A 223 -1.83 10.63 -5.43
CA THR A 223 -0.41 10.56 -5.80
C THR A 223 0.46 10.55 -4.55
N PHE A 224 1.65 9.98 -4.70
CA PHE A 224 2.75 10.15 -3.77
C PHE A 224 3.69 11.18 -4.39
N ASP A 225 3.52 12.43 -3.99
CA ASP A 225 4.24 13.56 -4.55
C ASP A 225 5.51 13.80 -3.75
N ILE A 226 6.63 13.97 -4.45
CA ILE A 226 7.94 14.24 -3.86
C ILE A 226 8.48 15.49 -4.55
N THR A 227 8.75 16.52 -3.76
CA THR A 227 9.29 17.79 -4.24
C THR A 227 10.67 18.00 -3.63
N TYR A 228 11.69 18.03 -4.49
CA TYR A 228 13.08 18.24 -4.12
C TYR A 228 13.52 19.66 -4.51
N TYR A 229 14.15 20.38 -3.58
CA TYR A 229 14.63 21.74 -3.75
C TYR A 229 16.17 21.77 -3.71
N PRO A 230 16.86 21.46 -4.82
CA PRO A 230 18.32 21.31 -4.84
C PRO A 230 19.07 22.60 -4.50
N GLU A 231 18.46 23.77 -4.69
CA GLU A 231 19.07 25.07 -4.36
C GLU A 231 18.92 25.44 -2.88
N GLN A 232 18.18 24.66 -2.10
CA GLN A 232 17.89 24.96 -0.70
C GLN A 232 18.44 23.88 0.23
N ARG A 233 18.98 24.33 1.36
CA ARG A 233 19.44 23.45 2.44
C ARG A 233 18.25 22.74 3.08
N GLY A 234 18.42 21.47 3.42
CA GLY A 234 17.41 20.66 4.11
C GLY A 234 17.69 20.49 5.61
N PRO A 235 16.85 19.70 6.30
CA PRO A 235 16.96 19.45 7.73
C PRO A 235 18.31 18.86 8.14
N TYR A 236 18.92 19.39 9.20
CA TYR A 236 20.20 19.03 9.77
C TYR A 236 21.41 19.20 8.83
N ASN A 237 21.29 20.04 7.81
CA ASN A 237 22.45 20.53 7.06
C ASN A 237 22.94 21.84 7.68
N VAL A 238 23.83 21.71 8.66
CA VAL A 238 24.41 22.84 9.41
C VAL A 238 25.70 23.36 8.80
N ASN A 239 25.96 23.07 7.52
CA ASN A 239 27.16 23.51 6.84
C ASN A 239 27.19 25.06 6.74
N PRO A 240 28.20 25.74 7.32
CA PRO A 240 28.30 27.20 7.21
C PRO A 240 28.78 27.66 5.83
N THR A 241 29.27 26.74 5.00
CA THR A 241 29.77 27.04 3.65
C THR A 241 28.66 26.91 2.60
N THR A 242 28.77 27.67 1.51
CA THR A 242 27.80 27.59 0.42
C THR A 242 28.01 26.31 -0.40
N GLU A 243 26.95 25.52 -0.51
CA GLU A 243 26.91 24.31 -1.32
C GLU A 243 26.18 24.54 -2.64
N THR A 244 26.67 23.91 -3.70
CA THR A 244 26.01 23.93 -5.02
C THR A 244 24.96 22.83 -5.12
N ALA A 245 23.98 22.99 -6.03
CA ALA A 245 22.96 21.98 -6.30
C ALA A 245 23.55 20.59 -6.62
N SER A 246 24.71 20.53 -7.30
CA SER A 246 25.37 19.27 -7.65
C SER A 246 26.05 18.56 -6.48
N GLN A 247 26.21 19.24 -5.34
CA GLN A 247 26.75 18.64 -4.10
C GLN A 247 25.64 18.17 -3.16
N ARG A 248 24.37 18.31 -3.58
CA ARG A 248 23.23 18.04 -2.72
C ARG A 248 22.52 16.74 -3.06
N TRP A 249 21.96 16.14 -2.01
CA TRP A 249 21.09 14.97 -2.05
C TRP A 249 19.94 15.16 -1.08
N ALA A 250 18.88 14.38 -1.25
CA ALA A 250 17.88 14.20 -0.21
C ALA A 250 17.31 12.79 -0.30
N GLY A 251 16.80 12.29 0.80
CA GLY A 251 16.29 10.93 0.87
C GLY A 251 15.14 10.80 1.85
N LEU A 252 14.31 9.80 1.58
CA LEU A 252 13.26 9.31 2.45
C LEU A 252 13.46 7.81 2.62
N MET A 253 13.17 7.29 3.81
CA MET A 253 13.24 5.86 4.10
C MET A 253 11.94 5.38 4.74
N ARG A 254 11.69 4.08 4.64
CA ARG A 254 10.51 3.46 5.26
C ARG A 254 10.78 1.99 5.59
N PRO A 255 10.08 1.42 6.58
CA PRO A 255 10.17 0.00 6.83
C PRO A 255 9.32 -0.78 5.81
N ILE A 256 9.77 -1.97 5.44
CA ILE A 256 9.03 -2.90 4.61
C ILE A 256 8.63 -4.10 5.48
N SER A 257 7.34 -4.44 5.48
CA SER A 257 6.81 -5.51 6.34
C SER A 257 7.28 -6.91 5.94
N VAL A 258 7.84 -7.07 4.74
CA VAL A 258 8.36 -8.32 4.21
C VAL A 258 9.88 -8.25 4.21
N THR A 259 10.54 -9.08 5.03
CA THR A 259 12.00 -9.07 5.17
C THR A 259 12.71 -9.97 4.16
N ASN A 260 12.07 -11.06 3.71
CA ASN A 260 12.67 -12.01 2.78
C ASN A 260 11.94 -12.00 1.42
N PHE A 261 12.46 -11.18 0.50
CA PHE A 261 11.92 -11.02 -0.84
C PHE A 261 11.96 -12.31 -1.67
N VAL A 262 12.93 -13.20 -1.44
CA VAL A 262 13.05 -14.47 -2.16
C VAL A 262 11.91 -15.42 -1.78
N THR A 263 11.67 -15.61 -0.47
CA THR A 263 10.59 -16.51 -0.02
C THR A 263 9.20 -15.95 -0.32
N SER A 264 9.08 -14.63 -0.40
CA SER A 264 7.83 -13.94 -0.68
C SER A 264 7.61 -13.67 -2.18
N ASN A 265 8.51 -14.13 -3.05
CA ASN A 265 8.44 -13.93 -4.51
C ASN A 265 8.24 -12.45 -4.90
N ILE A 266 8.99 -11.55 -4.26
CA ILE A 266 8.99 -10.13 -4.62
C ILE A 266 10.00 -9.90 -5.75
N ASP A 267 9.49 -9.79 -6.97
CA ASP A 267 10.33 -9.67 -8.17
C ASP A 267 10.62 -8.22 -8.59
N TYR A 268 9.67 -7.30 -8.35
CA TYR A 268 9.73 -5.94 -8.89
C TYR A 268 9.29 -4.88 -7.90
N VAL A 269 9.93 -3.72 -7.99
CA VAL A 269 9.36 -2.45 -7.51
C VAL A 269 8.79 -1.71 -8.72
N GLU A 270 7.49 -1.39 -8.67
CA GLU A 270 6.78 -0.73 -9.77
C GLU A 270 6.19 0.61 -9.35
N PHE A 271 6.34 1.62 -10.19
CA PHE A 271 5.65 2.89 -10.03
C PHE A 271 5.45 3.62 -11.36
N TRP A 272 4.41 4.44 -11.41
CA TRP A 272 4.18 5.39 -12.48
C TRP A 272 4.80 6.73 -12.09
N LEU A 273 5.71 7.22 -12.90
CA LEU A 273 6.31 8.55 -12.76
C LEU A 273 5.72 9.47 -13.83
N GLN A 274 5.17 10.60 -13.39
CA GLN A 274 4.82 11.68 -14.31
C GLN A 274 6.11 12.30 -14.87
N ASP A 275 6.12 12.68 -16.14
CA ASP A 275 7.29 13.32 -16.74
C ASP A 275 7.75 14.54 -15.90
N PRO A 276 8.92 14.46 -15.25
CA PRO A 276 9.36 15.51 -14.32
C PRO A 276 9.72 16.82 -15.06
N HIS A 277 9.89 16.77 -16.38
CA HIS A 277 10.16 17.93 -17.23
C HIS A 277 8.89 18.58 -17.80
N ALA A 278 7.70 18.05 -17.49
CA ALA A 278 6.45 18.47 -18.13
C ALA A 278 6.08 19.95 -17.91
N ASP A 279 6.47 20.51 -16.76
CA ASP A 279 6.27 21.92 -16.43
C ASP A 279 7.42 22.84 -16.91
N GLY A 280 8.42 22.29 -17.60
CA GLY A 280 9.59 23.05 -18.08
C GLY A 280 10.69 23.23 -17.03
N ASN A 281 10.69 22.38 -16.00
CA ASN A 281 11.70 22.39 -14.94
C ASN A 281 13.07 21.99 -15.51
N ASP A 282 14.13 22.70 -15.13
CA ASP A 282 15.51 22.27 -15.36
C ASP A 282 15.96 21.42 -14.18
N LEU A 283 16.18 20.12 -14.40
CA LEU A 283 16.66 19.20 -13.37
C LEU A 283 18.19 19.15 -13.28
N GLY A 284 18.89 20.00 -14.04
CA GLY A 284 20.34 20.00 -14.11
C GLY A 284 20.90 18.92 -15.04
N ASN A 285 22.23 18.74 -14.99
CA ASN A 285 22.96 17.92 -15.97
C ASN A 285 22.97 16.42 -15.67
N ASP A 286 22.74 16.01 -14.42
CA ASP A 286 22.80 14.60 -13.99
C ASP A 286 21.70 14.27 -12.94
N PRO A 287 20.40 14.41 -13.30
CA PRO A 287 19.32 14.16 -12.36
C PRO A 287 19.11 12.66 -12.15
N LYS A 288 19.33 12.19 -10.91
CA LYS A 288 19.17 10.77 -10.54
C LYS A 288 18.14 10.59 -9.44
N LEU A 289 17.35 9.52 -9.56
CA LEU A 289 16.60 8.94 -8.46
C LEU A 289 17.28 7.62 -8.07
N LEU A 290 17.68 7.50 -6.82
CA LEU A 290 18.31 6.30 -6.28
C LEU A 290 17.31 5.55 -5.41
N LEU A 291 17.12 4.26 -5.70
CA LEU A 291 16.34 3.37 -4.86
C LEU A 291 17.31 2.42 -4.13
N GLN A 292 17.16 2.30 -2.82
CA GLN A 292 17.97 1.42 -1.99
C GLN A 292 17.07 0.41 -1.30
N LEU A 293 17.37 -0.88 -1.45
CA LEU A 293 16.60 -1.98 -0.88
C LEU A 293 17.52 -2.89 -0.05
N GLY A 294 17.27 -2.98 1.25
CA GLY A 294 18.02 -3.81 2.18
C GLY A 294 18.00 -3.21 3.59
N ASN A 295 19.07 -3.43 4.34
CA ASN A 295 19.30 -2.74 5.60
C ASN A 295 19.83 -1.34 5.31
N VAL A 296 19.13 -0.32 5.79
CA VAL A 296 19.53 1.09 5.73
C VAL A 296 19.58 1.56 7.17
N SER A 297 20.58 2.37 7.50
CA SER A 297 20.77 2.94 8.83
C SER A 297 19.56 3.82 9.19
N GLU A 298 19.06 3.70 10.41
CA GLU A 298 18.01 4.54 10.97
C GLU A 298 18.57 5.77 11.72
N ASP A 299 19.89 5.78 11.95
CA ASP A 299 20.70 6.89 12.51
C ASP A 299 20.71 8.09 11.52
N VAL A 300 19.70 8.96 11.60
CA VAL A 300 19.51 10.12 10.71
C VAL A 300 20.56 11.19 11.01
N LEU A 301 20.82 11.43 12.30
CA LEU A 301 21.91 12.24 12.81
C LEU A 301 23.02 11.29 13.25
N LYS A 302 24.09 11.22 12.47
CA LYS A 302 25.16 10.24 12.67
C LYS A 302 25.91 10.48 13.99
N ASP A 303 25.42 9.93 15.10
CA ASP A 303 26.13 9.87 16.38
C ASP A 303 25.97 8.53 17.12
N GLY A 304 25.12 7.64 16.62
CA GLY A 304 24.89 6.32 17.19
C GLY A 304 24.10 6.34 18.49
N LYS A 305 23.37 7.42 18.77
CA LYS A 305 22.41 7.54 19.87
C LYS A 305 21.00 7.56 19.30
N LEU A 306 20.11 6.78 19.91
CA LEU A 306 18.71 6.78 19.51
C LEU A 306 18.04 8.06 19.98
N GLN A 307 17.65 8.94 19.06
CA GLN A 307 16.74 10.02 19.40
C GLN A 307 15.28 9.57 19.40
N TYR A 308 14.54 10.02 20.41
CA TYR A 308 13.07 9.96 20.43
C TYR A 308 12.52 11.10 21.30
N GLU A 309 11.67 11.92 20.71
CA GLU A 309 11.21 13.19 21.30
C GLU A 309 10.53 13.04 22.66
N ASN A 310 9.66 12.02 22.81
CA ASN A 310 8.93 11.83 24.06
C ASN A 310 9.79 11.38 25.25
N GLY A 311 11.08 11.10 25.02
CA GLY A 311 12.06 10.86 26.08
C GLY A 311 12.77 12.12 26.58
N LEU A 312 12.61 13.25 25.89
CA LEU A 312 13.21 14.52 26.29
C LEU A 312 12.60 15.01 27.60
N PRO A 313 13.41 15.63 28.48
CA PRO A 313 12.98 15.99 29.82
C PRO A 313 11.97 17.13 29.79
N THR A 314 10.91 17.01 30.61
CA THR A 314 9.95 18.08 30.87
C THR A 314 9.99 18.47 32.36
N PRO A 315 9.43 19.63 32.76
CA PRO A 315 9.35 20.02 34.15
C PRO A 315 8.65 18.99 35.05
N SER A 316 7.66 18.25 34.52
CA SER A 316 6.99 17.19 35.27
C SER A 316 7.65 15.82 35.14
N VAL A 317 8.35 15.55 34.03
CA VAL A 317 9.04 14.29 33.74
C VAL A 317 10.53 14.54 33.53
N PRO A 318 11.33 14.65 34.61
CA PRO A 318 12.76 14.74 34.48
C PRO A 318 13.33 13.43 33.91
N SER A 319 14.17 13.55 32.90
CA SER A 319 14.86 12.43 32.23
C SER A 319 16.36 12.72 32.19
N ASN A 320 17.17 11.66 32.20
CA ASN A 320 18.61 11.79 31.98
C ASN A 320 18.86 11.88 30.48
N THR A 321 19.61 12.89 30.05
CA THR A 321 20.02 13.05 28.66
C THR A 321 21.51 12.81 28.47
N SER A 322 21.90 12.52 27.24
CA SER A 322 23.27 12.62 26.75
C SER A 322 23.36 13.74 25.73
N GLU A 323 24.56 14.29 25.55
CA GLU A 323 24.84 15.32 24.55
C GLU A 323 25.85 14.80 23.53
N THR A 324 25.58 15.05 22.25
CA THR A 324 26.46 14.76 21.12
C THR A 324 26.81 16.06 20.39
N ASN A 325 27.53 15.97 19.26
CA ASN A 325 27.76 17.15 18.44
C ASN A 325 26.50 17.59 17.69
N TRP A 326 25.52 16.70 17.55
CA TRP A 326 24.22 16.99 16.94
C TRP A 326 23.27 17.65 17.92
N GLY A 327 23.13 17.13 19.14
CA GLY A 327 22.21 17.73 20.10
C GLY A 327 22.09 16.97 21.39
N THR A 328 20.88 16.95 21.94
CA THR A 328 20.54 16.33 23.22
C THR A 328 19.57 15.18 23.00
N GLN A 329 19.94 13.98 23.47
CA GLN A 329 19.12 12.79 23.35
C GLN A 329 18.80 12.15 24.70
N PRO A 330 17.68 11.44 24.86
CA PRO A 330 17.41 10.64 26.04
C PRO A 330 18.47 9.54 26.21
N ASN A 331 18.92 9.32 27.45
CA ASN A 331 19.90 8.29 27.79
C ASN A 331 19.23 7.00 28.33
N GLN A 332 17.95 6.79 28.03
CA GLN A 332 17.17 5.63 28.44
C GLN A 332 16.57 4.96 27.21
N PHE A 333 16.20 3.69 27.35
CA PHE A 333 15.48 2.99 26.28
C PHE A 333 14.00 3.39 26.29
N PRO A 334 13.38 3.63 25.12
CA PRO A 334 11.96 3.91 25.03
C PRO A 334 11.14 2.68 25.42
N ILE A 335 10.04 2.91 26.15
CA ILE A 335 9.04 1.86 26.46
C ILE A 335 7.86 1.95 25.48
N LEU A 336 7.56 3.18 25.05
CA LEU A 336 6.46 3.51 24.14
C LEU A 336 6.77 4.86 23.47
N TYR A 337 6.40 4.98 22.20
CA TYR A 337 6.42 6.24 21.46
C TYR A 337 5.06 6.93 21.56
N ALA A 338 4.88 7.73 22.61
CA ALA A 338 3.69 8.54 22.80
C ALA A 338 4.02 9.76 23.65
N PHE A 339 3.50 10.92 23.22
CA PHE A 339 3.53 12.12 24.04
C PHE A 339 2.59 12.02 25.24
N SER A 340 2.89 12.83 26.26
CA SER A 340 1.93 13.12 27.33
C SER A 340 0.64 13.74 26.76
N THR A 341 -0.46 13.57 27.50
CA THR A 341 -1.74 14.22 27.20
C THR A 341 -1.76 15.70 27.61
N GLU A 342 -0.80 16.16 28.40
CA GLU A 342 -0.66 17.57 28.79
C GLU A 342 0.05 18.37 27.69
N GLY A 343 -0.62 19.42 27.19
CA GLY A 343 -0.27 20.04 25.90
C GLY A 343 0.95 20.96 25.91
N ASP A 344 1.24 21.64 27.03
CA ASP A 344 2.33 22.62 27.10
C ASP A 344 3.72 21.96 27.14
N GLU A 345 3.79 20.72 27.65
CA GLU A 345 5.04 19.96 27.69
C GLU A 345 5.42 19.39 26.34
N ARG A 346 4.45 19.17 25.44
CA ARG A 346 4.72 18.63 24.11
C ARG A 346 5.63 19.57 23.31
N GLY A 347 5.42 20.88 23.38
CA GLY A 347 6.30 21.85 22.71
C GLY A 347 7.73 21.88 23.25
N GLN A 348 8.03 21.24 24.38
CA GLN A 348 9.39 21.08 24.91
C GLN A 348 10.02 19.74 24.52
N GLN A 349 9.25 18.85 23.91
CA GLN A 349 9.67 17.53 23.45
C GLN A 349 9.69 17.44 21.92
N ASP A 350 8.77 18.12 21.24
CA ASP A 350 8.59 18.22 19.78
C ASP A 350 9.69 19.10 19.14
N LEU A 351 10.95 18.71 19.36
CA LEU A 351 12.20 19.42 19.03
C LEU A 351 13.03 18.67 17.97
N GLY A 352 12.41 17.74 17.24
CA GLY A 352 13.04 16.97 16.19
C GLY A 352 14.17 16.03 16.62
N TYR A 353 15.00 15.66 15.64
CA TYR A 353 16.03 14.64 15.80
C TYR A 353 17.25 15.11 16.61
N ASP A 354 17.44 16.41 16.81
CA ASP A 354 18.54 16.91 17.64
C ASP A 354 18.09 17.25 19.08
N GLY A 355 16.78 17.39 19.33
CA GLY A 355 16.24 17.71 20.64
C GLY A 355 16.60 19.12 21.11
N LEU A 356 16.82 20.04 20.18
CA LEU A 356 17.17 21.43 20.42
C LEU A 356 16.08 22.34 19.85
N SER A 357 15.78 23.43 20.56
CA SER A 357 15.03 24.54 19.96
C SER A 357 15.95 25.38 19.07
N GLY A 358 15.39 26.11 18.11
CA GLY A 358 16.17 26.99 17.22
C GLY A 358 17.15 27.96 17.91
N THR A 359 16.89 28.39 19.15
CA THR A 359 17.84 29.21 19.92
C THR A 359 19.03 28.41 20.47
N GLN A 360 18.81 27.15 20.85
CA GLN A 360 19.84 26.23 21.30
C GLN A 360 20.65 25.71 20.12
N GLU A 361 20.00 25.44 18.98
CA GLU A 361 20.67 25.11 17.73
C GLU A 361 21.64 26.22 17.31
N GLN A 362 21.22 27.49 17.40
CA GLN A 362 22.09 28.63 17.07
C GLN A 362 23.34 28.63 17.94
N ALA A 363 23.17 28.38 19.24
CA ALA A 363 24.29 28.29 20.18
C ALA A 363 25.19 27.08 19.91
N LYS A 364 24.63 25.98 19.39
CA LYS A 364 25.34 24.72 19.12
C LYS A 364 26.09 24.74 17.78
N PHE A 365 25.44 25.16 16.71
CA PHE A 365 25.93 25.09 15.34
C PHE A 365 26.60 26.39 14.88
N GLY A 366 26.24 27.53 15.49
CA GLY A 366 26.77 28.84 15.09
C GLY A 366 26.33 29.27 13.69
N VAL A 367 25.19 28.77 13.22
CA VAL A 367 24.60 29.09 11.91
C VAL A 367 23.37 29.96 12.11
N ASP A 368 23.29 31.06 11.37
CA ASP A 368 22.16 31.99 11.41
C ASP A 368 21.23 31.74 10.22
N PHE A 369 20.39 30.71 10.32
CA PHE A 369 19.29 30.48 9.37
C PHE A 369 17.96 30.84 10.03
N VAL A 370 17.08 31.44 9.23
CA VAL A 370 15.74 31.85 9.65
C VAL A 370 14.76 31.25 8.65
N ASN A 371 13.75 30.56 9.16
CA ASN A 371 12.71 30.00 8.31
C ASN A 371 11.93 31.15 7.64
N PRO A 372 11.84 31.19 6.30
CA PRO A 372 11.24 32.32 5.59
C PRO A 372 9.71 32.43 5.75
N VAL A 373 9.06 31.39 6.29
CA VAL A 373 7.61 31.38 6.51
C VAL A 373 7.27 31.78 7.94
N THR A 374 7.91 31.17 8.94
CA THR A 374 7.66 31.48 10.36
C THR A 374 8.38 32.75 10.82
N ASN A 375 9.49 33.12 10.17
CA ASN A 375 10.45 34.15 10.61
C ASN A 375 11.12 33.85 11.96
N GLU A 376 11.22 32.57 12.30
CA GLU A 376 11.90 32.08 13.51
C GLU A 376 13.29 31.54 13.18
N LEU A 377 14.18 31.53 14.18
CA LEU A 377 15.50 30.92 14.04
C LEU A 377 15.32 29.43 13.80
N ASP A 378 15.94 28.93 12.73
CA ASP A 378 15.88 27.54 12.29
C ASP A 378 17.27 27.03 11.86
N PRO A 379 18.34 27.16 12.68
CA PRO A 379 19.69 26.75 12.28
C PRO A 379 19.84 25.30 11.83
N ALA A 380 18.96 24.37 12.20
CA ALA A 380 18.91 23.01 11.67
C ALA A 380 18.03 22.87 10.40
N SER A 381 17.12 23.81 10.09
CA SER A 381 16.18 23.72 8.95
C SER A 381 15.16 22.58 9.05
N ASP A 382 14.70 22.33 10.26
CA ASP A 382 13.81 21.22 10.62
C ASP A 382 12.47 21.71 11.21
N ASN A 383 12.25 23.02 11.26
CA ASN A 383 10.97 23.63 11.62
C ASN A 383 9.81 23.18 10.70
N PHE A 384 8.69 22.79 11.33
CA PHE A 384 7.45 22.42 10.66
C PHE A 384 6.59 23.63 10.31
N VAL A 385 5.96 23.59 9.14
CA VAL A 385 4.84 24.49 8.81
C VAL A 385 3.71 23.72 8.14
N PHE A 386 2.50 23.86 8.67
CA PHE A 386 1.31 23.25 8.10
C PHE A 386 0.94 23.87 6.74
N TYR A 387 0.67 23.03 5.74
CA TYR A 387 0.50 23.48 4.34
C TYR A 387 -0.69 24.42 4.08
N LEU A 388 -1.68 24.46 4.98
CA LEU A 388 -2.80 25.42 4.91
C LEU A 388 -2.63 26.63 5.82
N SER A 389 -1.51 26.74 6.52
CA SER A 389 -1.24 27.86 7.42
C SER A 389 -1.38 29.20 6.69
N ASP A 390 -1.96 30.17 7.39
CA ASP A 390 -2.04 31.56 6.94
C ASP A 390 -0.68 32.28 7.10
N GLN A 391 0.34 31.63 7.67
CA GLN A 391 1.71 32.16 7.71
C GLN A 391 2.36 32.25 6.33
N PHE A 392 1.91 31.43 5.36
CA PHE A 392 2.36 31.56 3.98
C PHE A 392 1.84 32.88 3.38
N GLN A 393 2.77 33.69 2.85
CA GLN A 393 2.49 34.99 2.25
C GLN A 393 3.14 35.12 0.86
N GLY A 394 2.64 36.06 0.04
CA GLY A 394 3.21 36.38 -1.27
C GLY A 394 3.30 35.18 -2.21
N ASP A 395 4.44 35.04 -2.89
CA ASP A 395 4.67 33.97 -3.88
C ASP A 395 4.62 32.56 -3.26
N LEU A 396 5.04 32.42 -1.99
CA LEU A 396 4.97 31.14 -1.26
C LEU A 396 3.51 30.72 -0.99
N ALA A 397 2.61 31.68 -0.75
CA ALA A 397 1.19 31.40 -0.58
C ALA A 397 0.50 31.00 -1.89
N SER A 398 1.00 31.50 -3.01
CA SER A 398 0.43 31.31 -4.34
C SER A 398 0.95 30.07 -5.08
N SER A 399 1.81 29.26 -4.46
CA SER A 399 2.28 27.99 -5.00
C SER A 399 1.88 26.82 -4.10
N LEU A 400 1.29 25.78 -4.69
CA LEU A 400 0.89 24.58 -3.94
C LEU A 400 2.12 23.81 -3.45
N THR A 401 3.16 23.68 -4.27
CA THR A 401 4.38 22.96 -3.89
C THR A 401 5.13 23.67 -2.77
N GLU A 402 5.22 25.01 -2.82
CA GLU A 402 5.87 25.81 -1.76
C GLU A 402 5.13 25.70 -0.42
N ARG A 403 3.81 25.52 -0.42
CA ARG A 403 3.04 25.29 0.82
C ARG A 403 3.39 24.00 1.53
N TYR A 404 3.76 22.96 0.79
CA TYR A 404 4.18 21.69 1.40
C TYR A 404 5.66 21.66 1.79
N LYS A 405 6.42 22.69 1.48
CA LYS A 405 7.88 22.71 1.58
C LYS A 405 8.44 22.37 2.97
N TYR A 406 7.82 22.88 4.03
CA TYR A 406 8.23 22.65 5.42
C TYR A 406 7.27 21.69 6.16
N PHE A 407 6.38 21.01 5.44
CA PHE A 407 5.39 20.11 6.05
C PHE A 407 6.01 18.85 6.66
N ARG A 408 7.27 18.55 6.34
CA ARG A 408 8.02 17.39 6.84
C ARG A 408 9.15 17.77 7.80
N GLY A 409 9.19 19.02 8.25
CA GLY A 409 10.02 19.39 9.39
C GLY A 409 9.57 18.61 10.64
N PRO A 410 10.50 18.02 11.41
CA PRO A 410 10.18 17.35 12.66
C PRO A 410 9.90 18.31 13.84
N GLU A 411 10.60 19.44 13.98
CA GLU A 411 10.35 20.38 15.07
C GLU A 411 8.95 21.02 14.95
N GLY A 412 8.10 20.86 15.98
CA GLY A 412 6.77 21.47 16.02
C GLY A 412 5.68 20.74 15.21
N ASN A 413 5.95 19.53 14.71
CA ASN A 413 5.06 18.85 13.76
C ASN A 413 3.88 18.10 14.41
N SER A 414 3.85 18.05 15.75
CA SER A 414 2.92 17.24 16.53
C SER A 414 2.16 18.03 17.60
N ALA A 415 2.09 19.36 17.42
CA ALA A 415 1.47 20.35 18.29
C ALA A 415 0.20 19.86 19.00
N ALA A 416 0.16 20.04 20.32
CA ALA A 416 -0.98 19.63 21.14
C ALA A 416 -2.23 20.48 20.84
N ASN A 417 -3.41 19.85 20.91
CA ASN A 417 -4.72 20.50 20.69
C ASN A 417 -4.89 21.19 19.33
N SER A 418 -4.08 20.84 18.32
CA SER A 418 -4.19 21.33 16.96
C SER A 418 -4.55 20.21 15.98
N LEU A 419 -5.17 20.58 14.85
CA LEU A 419 -5.32 19.72 13.68
C LEU A 419 -4.29 20.05 12.59
N GLU A 420 -3.49 21.10 12.80
CA GLU A 420 -2.44 21.57 11.92
C GLU A 420 -1.13 20.86 12.27
N VAL A 421 -1.11 19.55 12.08
CA VAL A 421 -0.01 18.66 12.47
C VAL A 421 0.32 17.70 11.32
N ALA A 422 1.57 17.24 11.25
CA ALA A 422 1.95 16.13 10.37
C ALA A 422 1.66 14.77 11.02
N THR A 423 1.87 14.68 12.34
CA THR A 423 1.76 13.44 13.12
C THR A 423 1.27 13.74 14.53
N GLN A 424 0.73 12.73 15.22
CA GLN A 424 0.40 12.80 16.65
C GLN A 424 1.35 11.97 17.52
N THR A 425 2.26 11.24 16.88
CA THR A 425 3.28 10.41 17.54
C THR A 425 4.63 11.13 17.47
N PRO A 426 5.47 10.99 18.52
CA PRO A 426 6.79 11.59 18.53
C PRO A 426 7.64 11.07 17.38
N ASP A 427 8.49 11.95 16.87
CA ASP A 427 9.55 11.55 15.96
C ASP A 427 10.65 10.78 16.72
N ALA A 428 11.13 9.72 16.08
CA ALA A 428 12.17 8.85 16.59
C ALA A 428 13.02 8.34 15.44
N GLU A 429 14.31 8.11 15.71
CA GLU A 429 15.26 7.46 14.79
C GLU A 429 15.12 5.93 14.81
N ASP A 430 13.95 5.42 15.20
CA ASP A 430 13.53 4.02 15.10
C ASP A 430 12.34 3.95 14.12
N VAL A 431 12.67 3.72 12.85
CA VAL A 431 11.71 3.79 11.75
C VAL A 431 10.82 2.55 11.73
N ASN A 432 11.37 1.39 12.08
CA ASN A 432 10.66 0.12 12.09
C ASN A 432 9.88 -0.17 13.40
N ARG A 433 10.13 0.63 14.45
CA ARG A 433 9.50 0.59 15.78
C ARG A 433 9.83 -0.66 16.59
N ASP A 434 11.06 -1.15 16.52
CA ASP A 434 11.55 -2.29 17.31
C ASP A 434 12.26 -1.91 18.63
N TYR A 435 12.28 -0.61 18.95
CA TYR A 435 12.89 0.03 20.10
C TYR A 435 14.42 0.01 20.13
N ASN A 436 15.07 -0.28 18.99
CA ASN A 436 16.51 -0.18 18.81
C ASN A 436 16.86 0.80 17.69
N LEU A 437 18.13 1.21 17.66
CA LEU A 437 18.69 2.00 16.57
C LEU A 437 19.51 1.09 15.67
N ASP A 438 19.01 0.82 14.46
CA ASP A 438 19.78 0.09 13.46
C ASP A 438 20.77 1.02 12.74
N GLN A 439 22.06 0.78 12.91
CA GLN A 439 23.13 1.59 12.28
C GLN A 439 23.77 0.92 11.05
N THR A 440 23.22 -0.23 10.63
CA THR A 440 23.85 -1.07 9.60
C THR A 440 23.40 -0.67 8.21
N GLU A 441 24.37 -0.27 7.39
CA GLU A 441 24.18 -0.06 5.96
C GLU A 441 24.48 -1.37 5.21
N ASN A 442 23.47 -2.03 4.63
CA ASN A 442 23.63 -3.18 3.75
C ASN A 442 22.44 -3.29 2.77
N TYR A 443 22.51 -2.55 1.68
CA TYR A 443 21.48 -2.50 0.66
C TYR A 443 22.00 -2.72 -0.75
N ASN A 444 21.07 -3.09 -1.63
CA ASN A 444 21.23 -3.06 -3.07
C ASN A 444 20.72 -1.70 -3.60
N GLN A 445 21.48 -1.06 -4.48
CA GLN A 445 21.12 0.22 -5.10
C GLN A 445 20.61 0.01 -6.52
N TYR A 446 19.67 0.87 -6.94
CA TYR A 446 19.15 0.94 -8.30
C TYR A 446 19.11 2.40 -8.73
N THR A 447 19.91 2.75 -9.74
CA THR A 447 20.00 4.11 -10.27
C THR A 447 18.99 4.31 -11.38
N ILE A 448 18.18 5.36 -11.27
CA ILE A 448 17.17 5.75 -12.25
C ILE A 448 17.55 7.13 -12.77
N ASP A 449 17.89 7.19 -14.05
CA ASP A 449 18.33 8.42 -14.72
C ASP A 449 17.10 9.23 -15.19
N LEU A 450 16.94 10.45 -14.70
CA LEU A 450 15.81 11.31 -15.03
C LEU A 450 16.12 12.27 -16.19
N ALA A 451 17.29 12.15 -16.84
CA ALA A 451 17.62 12.94 -18.00
C ALA A 451 16.64 12.65 -19.16
N PRO A 452 16.22 13.67 -19.95
CA PRO A 452 15.26 13.48 -21.03
C PRO A 452 15.64 12.40 -22.05
N ALA A 453 16.94 12.21 -22.30
CA ALA A 453 17.44 11.18 -23.22
C ALA A 453 17.25 9.74 -22.68
N SER A 454 17.22 9.59 -21.36
CA SER A 454 17.10 8.30 -20.67
C SER A 454 15.64 7.88 -20.43
N LEU A 455 14.69 8.82 -20.53
CA LEU A 455 13.24 8.59 -20.41
C LEU A 455 12.61 8.05 -21.70
N THR A 456 13.05 6.86 -22.13
CA THR A 456 12.55 6.19 -23.34
C THR A 456 12.13 4.74 -23.06
N LEU A 457 11.10 4.27 -23.75
CA LEU A 457 10.56 2.91 -23.58
C LEU A 457 11.65 1.85 -23.83
N GLY A 458 11.79 0.90 -22.89
CA GLY A 458 12.79 -0.17 -22.97
C GLY A 458 14.18 0.22 -22.46
N ASN A 459 14.43 1.50 -22.20
CA ASN A 459 15.62 1.97 -21.49
C ASN A 459 15.27 2.31 -20.03
N ASN A 460 16.28 2.43 -19.16
CA ASN A 460 16.13 2.95 -17.80
C ASN A 460 15.02 2.24 -16.97
N LYS A 461 14.83 0.93 -17.18
CA LYS A 461 13.80 0.12 -16.52
C LYS A 461 12.34 0.57 -16.80
N ILE A 462 12.09 1.28 -17.91
CA ILE A 462 10.76 1.72 -18.34
C ILE A 462 10.11 0.64 -19.21
N VAL A 463 8.92 0.18 -18.81
CA VAL A 463 8.17 -0.90 -19.49
C VAL A 463 6.90 -0.44 -20.19
N ASP A 464 6.41 0.76 -19.89
CA ASP A 464 5.27 1.37 -20.58
C ASP A 464 5.38 2.90 -20.55
N VAL A 465 4.86 3.57 -21.57
CA VAL A 465 4.79 5.02 -21.67
C VAL A 465 3.41 5.43 -22.16
N LYS A 466 2.72 6.26 -21.39
CA LYS A 466 1.38 6.77 -21.75
C LYS A 466 1.42 8.27 -21.93
N GLU A 467 1.01 8.75 -23.10
CA GLU A 467 0.77 10.16 -23.36
C GLU A 467 -0.72 10.45 -23.25
N VAL A 468 -1.09 11.47 -22.47
CA VAL A 468 -2.49 11.82 -22.20
C VAL A 468 -2.71 13.32 -22.35
N ASP A 469 -3.87 13.69 -22.89
CA ASP A 469 -4.34 15.08 -22.94
C ASP A 469 -5.02 15.43 -21.60
N VAL A 470 -4.48 16.42 -20.91
CA VAL A 470 -4.96 16.88 -19.60
C VAL A 470 -5.58 18.26 -19.74
N LYS A 471 -6.74 18.46 -19.11
CA LYS A 471 -7.37 19.77 -18.96
C LYS A 471 -7.13 20.29 -17.54
N PHE A 472 -6.50 21.45 -17.43
CA PHE A 472 -6.23 22.10 -16.15
C PHE A 472 -7.44 22.88 -15.62
N GLU A 473 -7.34 23.33 -14.36
CA GLU A 473 -8.36 24.15 -13.68
C GLU A 473 -8.61 25.49 -14.37
N ASN A 474 -7.60 26.10 -14.99
CA ASN A 474 -7.74 27.32 -15.78
C ASN A 474 -8.39 27.11 -17.17
N GLY A 475 -8.74 25.86 -17.52
CA GLY A 475 -9.37 25.48 -18.78
C GLY A 475 -8.40 25.20 -19.94
N GLN A 476 -7.10 25.46 -19.79
CA GLN A 476 -6.10 25.09 -20.80
C GLN A 476 -5.93 23.57 -20.87
N SER A 477 -5.49 23.08 -22.03
CA SER A 477 -5.15 21.67 -22.21
C SER A 477 -3.70 21.52 -22.64
N LYS A 478 -2.98 20.58 -22.00
CA LYS A 478 -1.61 20.22 -22.33
C LYS A 478 -1.46 18.69 -22.29
N LYS A 479 -0.47 18.20 -23.01
CA LYS A 479 -0.09 16.79 -23.00
C LYS A 479 0.94 16.51 -21.93
N VAL A 480 0.86 15.34 -21.31
CA VAL A 480 1.86 14.84 -20.37
C VAL A 480 2.10 13.36 -20.60
N LYS A 481 3.33 12.93 -20.31
CA LYS A 481 3.72 11.52 -20.35
C LYS A 481 3.77 10.95 -18.94
N TRP A 482 3.39 9.69 -18.84
CA TRP A 482 3.57 8.84 -17.67
C TRP A 482 4.47 7.67 -18.05
N TYR A 483 5.52 7.45 -17.27
CA TYR A 483 6.49 6.36 -17.45
C TYR A 483 6.25 5.28 -16.39
N LEU A 484 6.01 4.04 -16.80
CA LEU A 484 5.94 2.90 -15.88
C LEU A 484 7.34 2.35 -15.68
N PHE A 485 7.91 2.61 -14.51
CA PHE A 485 9.14 1.98 -14.06
C PHE A 485 8.81 0.62 -13.46
N ARG A 486 9.54 -0.40 -13.89
CA ARG A 486 9.52 -1.76 -13.32
C ARG A 486 10.96 -2.15 -13.03
N ILE A 487 11.35 -2.04 -11.78
CA ILE A 487 12.73 -2.26 -11.32
C ILE A 487 12.83 -3.71 -10.82
N PRO A 488 13.53 -4.61 -11.53
CA PRO A 488 13.74 -5.97 -11.08
C PRO A 488 14.67 -6.01 -9.86
N VAL A 489 14.19 -6.58 -8.76
CA VAL A 489 14.95 -6.71 -7.49
C VAL A 489 16.24 -7.52 -7.65
N ALA A 490 16.30 -8.42 -8.63
CA ALA A 490 17.49 -9.20 -8.90
C ALA A 490 18.62 -8.42 -9.63
N ASN A 491 18.30 -7.32 -10.31
CA ASN A 491 19.27 -6.59 -11.14
C ASN A 491 19.59 -5.23 -10.52
N TYR A 492 20.31 -5.27 -9.39
CA TYR A 492 20.86 -4.08 -8.75
C TYR A 492 22.12 -3.59 -9.48
N ASP A 493 22.49 -2.34 -9.23
CA ASP A 493 23.71 -1.74 -9.78
C ASP A 493 24.93 -2.53 -9.28
N GLY A 494 25.88 -2.81 -10.16
CA GLY A 494 27.08 -3.57 -9.79
C GLY A 494 27.86 -2.82 -8.72
N VAL A 495 28.16 -3.47 -7.59
CA VAL A 495 29.00 -2.90 -6.54
C VAL A 495 30.37 -2.58 -7.15
N GLY A 496 30.72 -1.30 -7.22
CA GLY A 496 32.06 -0.84 -7.60
C GLY A 496 33.15 -1.33 -6.66
#